data_AF-A0A519WMQ3-F1
#
_entry.id   AF-A0A519WMQ3-F1
#
_cell.length_a   1.000
_cell.length_b   1.000
_cell.length_c   1.000
_cell.angle_alpha   90.00
_cell.angle_beta   90.00
_cell.angle_gamma   90.00
#
_symmetry.space_group_name_H-M   'P 1'
#
loop_
_entity.id
_entity.type
_entity.pdbx_description
1 polymer ?
#
loop_
_entity_poly.entity_id
_entity_poly.type
_entity_poly.pdbx_seq_one_letter_code
_entity_poly.pdbx_strand_id
1 'polypeptide(L)' 'MISSIPAVPGVNNRLLSLDVMRGAIMILLCGESCLLYESIKNAGSENLFGGLILQFFHHPWHGLRFWDLVQPAF' A
#
# COMPACT_ATOMS: atom_id res chain seq x y z
N MET A 1 -29.25 28.69 0.23
CA MET A 1 -29.26 28.32 -1.20
C MET A 1 -27.81 28.15 -1.62
N ILE A 2 -27.29 26.92 -1.52
CA ILE A 2 -25.88 26.60 -1.77
C ILE A 2 -25.66 26.70 -3.28
N SER A 3 -24.81 27.62 -3.72
CA SER A 3 -24.52 27.88 -5.13
C SER A 3 -23.85 26.67 -5.76
N SER A 4 -24.51 26.08 -6.75
CA SER A 4 -23.97 25.07 -7.66
C SER A 4 -22.82 25.65 -8.46
N ILE A 5 -21.58 25.30 -8.10
CA ILE A 5 -20.42 25.54 -8.94
C ILE A 5 -20.61 24.69 -10.22
N PRO A 6 -20.63 25.30 -11.42
CA PRO A 6 -20.72 24.53 -12.65
C PRO A 6 -19.44 23.71 -12.82
N ALA A 7 -19.59 22.41 -13.06
CA ALA A 7 -18.47 21.55 -13.41
C ALA A 7 -17.85 22.04 -14.73
N VAL A 8 -16.61 22.53 -14.68
CA VAL A 8 -15.87 22.96 -15.86
C VAL A 8 -15.55 21.72 -16.71
N PRO A 9 -16.07 21.61 -17.95
CA PRO A 9 -15.72 20.51 -18.83
C PRO A 9 -14.26 20.68 -19.26
N GLY A 10 -13.39 19.74 -18.86
CA GLY A 10 -11.96 19.74 -19.22
C GLY A 10 -10.97 19.80 -18.06
N VAL A 11 -11.43 20.01 -16.82
CA VAL A 11 -10.56 19.82 -15.65
C VAL A 11 -10.52 18.33 -15.32
N ASN A 12 -9.55 17.64 -15.91
CA ASN A 12 -9.11 16.34 -15.42
C ASN A 12 -8.55 16.56 -14.01
N ASN A 13 -9.42 16.54 -13.00
CA ASN A 13 -9.07 16.73 -11.58
C ASN A 13 -8.39 15.46 -11.05
N ARG A 14 -7.30 15.05 -11.71
CA ARG A 14 -6.46 13.92 -11.33
C ARG A 14 -5.87 14.23 -9.97
N LEU A 15 -6.17 13.36 -9.02
CA LEU A 15 -5.63 13.47 -7.68
C LEU A 15 -4.26 12.81 -7.68
N LEU A 16 -3.21 13.62 -7.61
CA LEU A 16 -1.83 13.14 -7.55
C LEU A 16 -1.62 12.16 -6.38
N SER A 17 -2.25 12.42 -5.24
CA SER A 17 -2.22 11.52 -4.08
C SER A 17 -2.78 10.14 -4.38
N LEU A 18 -3.83 10.06 -5.22
CA LEU A 18 -4.46 8.79 -5.61
C LEU A 18 -3.59 8.02 -6.61
N ASP A 19 -2.97 8.73 -7.55
CA ASP A 19 -2.03 8.13 -8.50
C ASP A 19 -0.80 7.55 -7.77
N VAL A 20 -0.26 8.29 -6.78
CA VAL A 20 0.84 7.82 -5.92
C VAL A 20 0.42 6.61 -5.08
N MET A 21 -0.74 6.67 -4.43
CA MET A 21 -1.26 5.56 -3.61
C MET A 21 -1.39 4.27 -4.44
N ARG A 22 -1.99 4.36 -5.64
CA ARG A 22 -2.14 3.21 -6.53
C ARG A 22 -0.78 2.65 -6.97
N GLY A 23 0.16 3.53 -7.35
CA GLY A 23 1.52 3.12 -7.71
C GLY A 23 2.24 2.41 -6.58
N ALA A 24 2.13 2.92 -5.34
CA ALA A 24 2.71 2.29 -4.17
C ALA A 24 2.12 0.89 -3.91
N ILE A 25 0.79 0.74 -3.97
CA ILE A 25 0.12 -0.56 -3.82
C ILE A 25 0.60 -1.56 -4.88
N MET A 26 0.75 -1.14 -6.15
CA MET A 26 1.24 -2.04 -7.21
C MET A 26 2.67 -2.52 -6.96
N ILE A 27 3.56 -1.64 -6.48
CA ILE A 27 4.94 -2.02 -6.13
C ILE A 27 4.94 -3.05 -4.99
N LEU A 28 4.10 -2.84 -3.98
CA LEU A 28 4.00 -3.75 -2.83
C LEU A 28 3.45 -5.13 -3.22
N LEU A 29 2.42 -5.18 -4.07
CA LEU A 29 1.89 -6.45 -4.61
C LEU A 29 2.93 -7.17 -5.48
N CYS A 30 3.65 -6.45 -6.33
CA CYS A 30 4.73 -7.02 -7.14
C CYS A 30 5.84 -7.63 -6.25
N GLY A 31 6.18 -6.94 -5.15
CA GLY A 31 7.13 -7.46 -4.16
C GLY A 31 6.68 -8.77 -3.52
N GLU A 32 5.40 -8.89 -3.17
CA GLU A 32 4.82 -10.12 -2.64
C GLU A 32 4.82 -11.23 -3.70
N SER A 33 4.40 -10.94 -4.94
CA SER A 33 4.37 -11.90 -6.05
C SER A 33 5.76 -12.43 -6.43
N CYS A 34 6.82 -11.65 -6.16
CA CYS A 34 8.21 -12.07 -6.36
C CYS A 34 8.83 -12.78 -5.14
N LEU A 35 8.06 -13.07 -4.08
CA LEU A 35 8.55 -13.60 -2.80
C LEU A 35 9.67 -12.74 -2.16
N LEU A 36 9.71 -11.43 -2.49
CA LEU A 36 10.78 -10.53 -2.06
C LEU A 36 10.86 -10.45 -0.53
N TYR A 37 9.69 -10.35 0.13
CA TYR A 37 9.61 -10.24 1.59
C TYR A 37 10.11 -11.52 2.29
N GLU A 38 9.82 -12.69 1.73
CA GLU A 38 10.31 -13.97 2.23
C GLU A 38 11.83 -14.11 2.05
N SER A 39 12.35 -13.71 0.87
CA SER A 39 13.78 -13.69 0.62
C SER A 39 14.53 -12.76 1.57
N ILE A 40 13.98 -11.56 1.85
CA ILE A 40 14.59 -10.60 2.80
C ILE A 40 14.56 -11.16 4.23
N LYS A 41 13.46 -11.81 4.62
CA LYS A 41 13.33 -12.46 5.93
C LYS A 41 14.40 -13.56 6.10
N ASN A 42 14.57 -14.41 5.08
CA ASN A 42 15.53 -15.52 5.10
C ASN A 42 16.99 -15.07 5.01
N ALA A 43 17.26 -13.87 4.49
CA ALA A 43 18.60 -13.29 4.37
C ALA A 43 19.19 -12.74 5.69
N GLY A 44 18.53 -12.94 6.85
CA GLY A 44 19.09 -12.60 8.17
C GLY A 44 18.71 -11.21 8.69
N SER A 45 17.48 -10.74 8.39
CA SER A 45 16.96 -9.42 8.79
C SER A 45 16.63 -9.29 10.30
N GLU A 46 17.35 -9.94 11.21
CA GLU A 46 16.97 -9.97 12.62
C GLU A 46 17.23 -8.65 13.37
N ASN A 47 18.10 -7.77 12.87
CA ASN A 47 18.62 -6.69 13.73
C ASN A 47 18.17 -5.26 13.39
N LEU A 48 17.53 -4.97 12.23
CA LEU A 48 17.04 -3.62 11.91
C LEU A 48 15.70 -3.57 11.16
N PHE A 49 15.50 -4.43 10.16
CA PHE A 49 14.29 -4.43 9.33
C PHE A 49 13.27 -5.50 9.71
N GLY A 50 13.58 -6.39 10.68
CA GLY A 50 12.72 -7.52 11.03
C GLY A 50 11.31 -7.10 11.44
N GLY A 51 11.18 -6.02 12.23
CA GLY A 51 9.87 -5.48 12.63
C GLY A 51 9.07 -4.87 11.48
N LEU A 52 9.74 -4.27 10.49
CA LEU A 52 9.10 -3.73 9.28
C LEU A 52 8.69 -4.83 8.32
N ILE A 53 9.56 -5.81 8.10
CA ILE A 53 9.32 -6.98 7.26
C ILE A 53 8.18 -7.84 7.80
N LEU A 54 8.05 -7.96 9.13
CA LEU A 54 6.93 -8.66 9.78
C LEU A 54 5.56 -8.05 9.46
N GLN A 55 5.48 -6.77 9.09
CA GLN A 55 4.22 -6.12 8.72
C GLN A 55 3.67 -6.56 7.36
N PHE A 56 4.49 -7.24 6.54
CA PHE A 56 4.12 -7.76 5.22
C PHE A 56 3.67 -9.24 5.24
N PHE A 57 3.72 -9.91 6.40
CA PHE A 57 3.28 -11.30 6.52
C PHE A 57 1.92 -11.39 7.21
N HIS A 58 1.03 -12.20 6.63
CA HIS A 58 -0.27 -12.49 7.23
C HIS A 58 -0.08 -13.46 8.41
N HIS A 59 -0.37 -12.98 9.63
CA HIS A 59 -0.45 -13.78 10.85
C HIS A 59 -1.91 -13.77 11.33
N PRO A 60 -2.41 -14.81 12.03
CA PRO A 60 -3.74 -14.74 12.65
C PRO A 60 -3.91 -13.45 13.46
N TRP A 61 -5.08 -12.81 13.25
CA TRP A 61 -5.37 -11.41 13.57
C TRP A 61 -5.15 -11.07 15.04
N HIS A 62 -4.22 -10.15 15.31
CA HIS A 62 -3.94 -9.59 16.65
C HIS A 62 -3.88 -8.05 16.64
N GLY A 63 -4.42 -7.36 15.62
CA GLY A 63 -4.35 -5.91 15.47
C GLY A 63 -4.38 -5.45 14.00
N LEU A 64 -4.01 -4.19 13.73
CA LEU A 64 -3.89 -3.62 12.38
C LEU A 64 -2.45 -3.82 11.86
N ARG A 65 -2.23 -4.73 10.92
CA ARG A 65 -0.95 -4.87 10.19
C ARG A 65 -0.95 -3.95 8.98
N PHE A 66 0.24 -3.56 8.52
CA PHE A 66 0.37 -2.74 7.31
C PHE A 66 -0.31 -3.39 6.10
N TRP A 67 -0.20 -4.71 5.96
CA TRP A 67 -0.80 -5.46 4.85
C TRP A 67 -2.34 -5.36 4.80
N ASP A 68 -2.98 -5.16 5.95
CA ASP A 68 -4.43 -4.98 6.04
C ASP A 68 -4.90 -3.65 5.42
N LEU A 69 -3.98 -2.71 5.14
CA LEU A 69 -4.26 -1.46 4.43
C LEU A 69 -4.05 -1.58 2.91
N VAL A 70 -3.20 -2.52 2.48
CA VAL A 70 -2.81 -2.67 1.07
C VAL A 70 -3.86 -3.45 0.29
N GLN A 71 -4.35 -4.57 0.84
CA GLN A 71 -5.33 -5.42 0.16
C GLN A 71 -6.71 -4.75 -0.04
N PRO A 72 -7.29 -4.03 0.93
CA PRO A 72 -8.58 -3.35 0.74
C PRO A 72 -8.51 -2.06 -0.10
N ALA A 73 -7.30 -1.49 -0.27
CA ALA A 73 -7.08 -0.27 -1.04
C ALA A 73 -6.84 -0.52 -2.55
N PHE A 74 -6.70 -1.79 -2.95
CA PHE A 74 -6.71 -2.22 -4.35
C PHE A 74 -8.15 -2.29 -4.88
#